data_AF-A0A3B9KPA0-F1
#
_entry.id   AF-A0A3B9KPA0-F1
#
_cell.length_a   1.000
_cell.length_b   1.000
_cell.length_c   1.000
_cell.angle_alpha   90.00
_cell.angle_beta   90.00
_cell.angle_gamma   90.00
#
_symmetry.space_group_name_H-M   'P 1'
#
loop_
_entity.id
_entity.type
_entity.pdbx_description
1 polymer ?
#
loop_
_entity_poly.entity_id
_entity_poly.type
_entity_poly.pdbx_seq_one_letter_code
_entity_poly.pdbx_strand_id
1 'polypeptide(L)' 'SFERYMKCGIGICGQCVVDGSGIRLCKEGPVLSRQEAEKVSEWGMPHRDATGRRNNS' A
#
# COMPACT_ATOMS: atom_id res chain seq x y z
N SER A 1 11.41 1.31 -0.77
CA SER A 1 10.28 1.75 -1.62
C SER A 1 9.11 0.82 -1.35
N PHE A 2 7.88 1.30 -1.23
CA PHE A 2 6.69 0.45 -1.05
C PHE A 2 6.11 0.06 -2.41
N GLU A 3 5.82 -1.22 -2.58
CA GLU A 3 5.30 -1.76 -3.85
C GLU A 3 3.93 -2.40 -3.62
N ARG A 4 2.88 -1.82 -4.23
CA ARG A 4 1.52 -2.38 -4.27
C ARG A 4 0.94 -2.28 -5.67
N TYR A 5 -0.01 -3.15 -5.95
CA TYR A 5 -0.83 -3.06 -7.15
C TYR A 5 -1.57 -1.72 -7.20
N MET A 6 -1.29 -0.93 -8.23
CA MET A 6 -1.94 0.35 -8.48
C MET A 6 -3.00 0.18 -9.57
N LYS A 7 -4.26 0.00 -9.17
CA LYS A 7 -5.37 -0.11 -10.13
C LYS A 7 -5.63 1.20 -10.88
N CYS A 8 -5.87 2.29 -10.13
CA CYS A 8 -6.25 3.58 -10.72
C CYS A 8 -5.11 4.60 -10.84
N GLY A 9 -4.05 4.49 -10.03
CA GLY A 9 -2.96 5.48 -9.99
C GLY A 9 -3.33 6.91 -9.51
N ILE A 10 -4.62 7.21 -9.30
CA ILE A 10 -5.10 8.59 -8.99
C ILE A 10 -5.82 8.71 -7.64
N GLY A 11 -5.86 7.64 -6.85
CA GLY A 11 -6.38 7.65 -5.48
C GLY A 11 -7.89 7.47 -5.32
N ILE A 12 -8.62 7.11 -6.39
CA ILE A 12 -10.09 6.94 -6.34
C ILE A 12 -10.54 5.53 -5.91
N CYS A 13 -9.73 4.50 -6.17
CA CYS A 13 -10.11 3.10 -5.92
C CYS A 13 -9.67 2.54 -4.56
N GLY A 14 -8.69 3.16 -3.90
CA GLY A 14 -8.16 2.68 -2.62
C GLY A 14 -7.36 1.37 -2.67
N GLN A 15 -7.17 0.71 -3.82
CA GLN A 15 -6.45 -0.58 -3.89
C GLN A 15 -4.98 -0.53 -3.39
N CYS A 16 -4.35 0.65 -3.44
CA CYS A 16 -2.97 0.85 -3.01
C CYS A 16 -2.86 1.44 -1.58
N VAL A 17 -3.92 1.34 -0.77
CA VAL A 17 -3.88 1.77 0.64
C VAL A 17 -3.01 0.80 1.44
N VAL A 18 -2.16 1.34 2.32
CA VAL A 18 -1.40 0.56 3.30
C VAL A 18 -2.12 0.56 4.65
N ASP A 19 -2.39 -0.64 5.17
CA ASP A 19 -3.12 -0.78 6.44
C ASP A 19 -2.32 -0.19 7.62
N GLY A 20 -3.04 0.25 8.65
CA GLY A 20 -2.49 0.94 9.82
C GLY A 20 -2.30 2.44 9.63
N SER A 21 -2.05 2.90 8.40
CA SER A 21 -1.81 4.32 8.12
C SER A 21 -2.89 4.99 7.26
N GLY A 22 -3.63 4.22 6.45
CA GLY A 22 -4.61 4.77 5.50
C GLY A 22 -3.99 5.48 4.28
N ILE A 23 -2.66 5.47 4.17
CA ILE A 23 -1.90 6.14 3.11
C ILE A 23 -2.16 5.44 1.77
N ARG A 24 -2.51 6.20 0.73
CA ARG A 24 -2.62 5.72 -0.65
C ARG A 24 -1.28 5.90 -1.35
N LEU A 25 -0.61 4.79 -1.65
CA LEU A 25 0.73 4.85 -2.28
C LEU A 25 0.75 5.56 -3.65
N CYS A 26 -0.35 5.57 -4.41
CA CYS A 26 -0.40 6.28 -5.69
C CYS A 26 -0.51 7.82 -5.56
N LYS A 27 -0.75 8.35 -4.37
CA LYS A 27 -0.93 9.78 -4.11
C LYS A 27 0.05 10.32 -3.08
N GLU A 28 0.33 9.52 -2.07
CA GLU A 28 1.15 9.86 -0.91
C GLU A 28 2.45 9.03 -0.83
N GLY A 29 2.61 8.02 -1.70
CA GLY A 29 3.82 7.18 -1.80
C GLY A 29 4.49 7.28 -3.18
N PRO A 30 5.30 6.27 -3.62
CA PRO A 30 5.62 4.99 -2.98
C PRO A 30 6.78 5.06 -1.97
N VAL A 31 7.44 6.21 -1.87
CA VAL A 31 8.52 6.46 -0.91
C VAL A 31 7.92 7.21 0.27
N LEU A 32 7.82 6.54 1.41
CA LEU A 32 7.33 7.14 2.65
C LEU A 32 8.50 7.60 3.51
N SER A 33 8.30 8.68 4.27
CA SER A 33 9.22 9.06 5.34
C SER A 33 9.24 8.01 6.45
N ARG A 34 10.27 8.06 7.30
CA ARG A 34 10.39 7.13 8.43
C ARG A 34 9.15 7.16 9.34
N GLN A 35 8.65 8.35 9.66
CA GLN A 35 7.49 8.54 10.54
C GLN A 35 6.19 8.01 9.92
N GLU A 36 6.07 8.04 8.59
CA GLU A 36 4.92 7.45 7.89
C GLU A 36 5.03 5.93 7.83
N ALA A 37 6.23 5.41 7.56
CA ALA A 37 6.50 3.98 7.54
C ALA A 37 6.26 3.33 8.92
N GLU A 38 6.56 4.03 10.02
CA GLU A 38 6.29 3.57 11.40
C GLU A 38 4.79 3.39 11.70
N LYS A 39 3.90 4.03 10.94
CA LYS A 39 2.43 3.88 11.08
C LYS A 39 1.87 2.73 10.25
N VAL A 40 2.66 2.14 9.35
CA VAL A 40 2.23 1.04 8.50
C VAL A 40 2.33 -0.26 9.29
N SER A 41 1.21 -0.95 9.49
CA SER A 41 1.17 -2.22 10.23
C SER A 41 1.56 -3.44 9.40
N GLU A 42 1.62 -3.30 8.06
CA GLU A 42 1.86 -4.40 7.11
C GLU A 42 3.31 -4.47 6.58
N TRP A 43 4.29 -3.96 7.34
CA TRP A 43 5.68 -3.99 6.91
C TRP A 43 6.15 -5.44 6.69
N GLY A 44 6.57 -5.78 5.47
CA GLY A 44 7.03 -7.13 5.11
C GLY A 44 5.93 -8.14 4.75
N MET A 45 4.67 -7.73 4.61
CA MET A 45 3.60 -8.64 4.17
C MET A 45 3.61 -8.90 2.66
N PRO A 46 3.25 -10.12 2.22
CA PRO A 46 3.23 -10.48 0.81
C PRO A 46 2.24 -9.63 0.00
N HIS A 47 2.52 -9.50 -1.30
CA HIS A 47 1.74 -8.69 -2.21
C HIS A 47 0.27 -9.15 -2.29
N ARG A 48 -0.63 -8.17 -2.41
CA ARG A 48 -2.03 -8.42 -2.73
C ARG A 48 -2.21 -8.45 -4.23
N ASP A 49 -3.03 -9.37 -4.72
CA ASP A 49 -3.37 -9.45 -6.13
C ASP A 49 -4.30 -8.31 -6.57
N ALA A 50 -4.64 -8.28 -7.86
CA ALA A 50 -5.52 -7.25 -8.44
C ALA A 50 -6.93 -7.23 -7.82
N THR A 51 -7.34 -8.29 -7.13
CA THR A 51 -8.62 -8.40 -6.40
C THR A 51 -8.51 -7.99 -4.94
N GLY A 52 -7.30 -7.69 -4.45
CA GLY A 52 -7.03 -7.34 -3.06
C GLY A 52 -6.84 -8.55 -2.13
N ARG A 53 -6.77 -9.78 -2.68
CA ARG A 53 -6.50 -10.98 -1.90
C ARG A 53 -5.02 -11.01 -1.51
N ARG A 54 -4.75 -11.42 -0.27
CA ARG A 54 -3.40 -11.71 0.21
C ARG A 54 -3.04 -13.11 -0.27
N ASN A 55 -2.06 -13.22 -1.16
CA ASN A 55 -1.56 -14.51 -1.61
C ASN A 55 -0.52 -14.96 -0.57
N ASN A 56 -0.87 -15.91 0.28
CA ASN A 56 0.06 -16.50 1.24
C ASN A 56 0.89 -17.56 0.49
N SER A 57 1.94 -17.12 -0.21
CA SER A 57 2.97 -18.01 -0.76
C SER A 57 3.97 -18.42 0.31
#